data_AF-A0A7W1E8A6-F1
#
_entry.id   AF-A0A7W1E8A6-F1
#
_cell.length_a   1.000
_cell.length_b   1.000
_cell.length_c   1.000
_cell.angle_alpha   90.00
_cell.angle_beta   90.00
_cell.angle_gamma   90.00
#
_symmetry.space_group_name_H-M   'P 1'
#
loop_
_entity.id
_entity.type
_entity.pdbx_description
1 polymer ?
#
loop_
_entity_poly.entity_id
_entity_poly.type
_entity_poly.pdbx_seq_one_letter_code
_entity_poly.pdbx_strand_id
1 'polypeptide(L)'
;MSYGRGELRIHESFLEAPEAVWRAIIVFVQGRTRAARRDARRTILQFPVAGITSVRRPRTPHRTHAEDVMLAERLSEFHARYNAEHFEGKLKTVAIGISRKMKSRLGHYSAASHGQPAEIVISRRHFRRHGLDETLHTLLHEMVHQWQDESGQVIDHGREFRRMARVVGVAPQATRRVA
;
A
#
# COMPACT_ATOMS: atom_id res chain seq x y z
N MET A 1 14.95 -0.13 8.06
CA MET A 1 15.03 0.49 9.41
C MET A 1 13.67 1.09 9.79
N SER A 2 13.34 1.13 11.07
CA SER A 2 12.19 1.87 11.61
C SER A 2 12.61 2.65 12.86
N TYR A 3 12.11 3.88 13.01
CA TYR A 3 12.44 4.77 14.13
C TYR A 3 11.18 5.34 14.76
N GLY A 4 11.01 5.16 16.07
CA GLY A 4 9.86 5.66 16.81
C GLY A 4 10.00 5.42 18.31
N ARG A 5 9.40 6.28 19.14
CA ARG A 5 9.47 6.22 20.62
C ARG A 5 10.91 6.18 21.18
N GLY A 6 11.87 6.81 20.48
CA GLY A 6 13.28 6.80 20.89
C GLY A 6 14.04 5.52 20.53
N GLU A 7 13.39 4.52 19.95
CA GLU A 7 14.02 3.27 19.50
C GLU A 7 14.27 3.29 17.99
N LEU A 8 15.50 2.93 17.59
CA LEU A 8 15.86 2.67 16.19
C LEU A 8 16.07 1.17 15.98
N ARG A 9 15.27 0.57 15.10
CA ARG A 9 15.47 -0.80 14.62
C ARG A 9 16.15 -0.77 13.26
N ILE A 10 17.33 -1.38 13.17
CA ILE A 10 18.11 -1.52 11.93
C ILE A 10 18.29 -2.99 11.59
N HIS A 11 18.54 -3.26 10.31
CA HIS A 11 18.83 -4.62 9.84
C HIS A 11 20.25 -5.03 10.24
N GLU A 12 20.49 -6.32 10.42
CA GLU A 12 21.80 -6.85 10.83
C GLU A 12 22.92 -6.45 9.88
N SER A 13 22.69 -6.39 8.56
CA SER A 13 23.74 -5.97 7.60
C SER A 13 24.25 -4.54 7.80
N PHE A 14 23.62 -3.72 8.65
CA PHE A 14 24.21 -2.45 9.05
C PHE A 14 25.43 -2.62 9.97
N LEU A 15 25.61 -3.79 10.61
CA LEU A 15 26.78 -4.11 11.42
C LEU A 15 28.10 -3.95 10.64
N GLU A 16 28.07 -4.28 9.34
CA GLU A 16 29.22 -4.20 8.44
C GLU A 16 29.25 -2.88 7.64
N ALA A 17 28.38 -1.92 7.97
CA ALA A 17 28.30 -0.69 7.21
C ALA A 17 29.54 0.19 7.38
N PRO A 18 29.96 0.94 6.34
CA PRO A 18 31.01 1.93 6.44
C PRO A 18 30.70 2.98 7.52
N GLU A 19 31.73 3.54 8.14
CA GLU A 19 31.60 4.55 9.20
C GLU A 19 30.72 5.74 8.80
N ALA A 20 30.75 6.16 7.54
CA ALA A 20 29.89 7.22 7.01
C ALA A 20 28.38 6.93 7.20
N VAL A 21 27.98 5.65 7.08
CA VAL A 21 26.61 5.19 7.29
C VAL A 21 26.27 5.21 8.78
N TRP A 22 27.20 4.78 9.64
CA TRP A 22 27.04 4.87 11.10
C TRP A 22 26.88 6.30 11.59
N ARG A 23 27.73 7.23 11.12
CA ARG A 23 27.58 8.67 11.41
C ARG A 23 26.23 9.18 10.94
N ALA A 24 25.78 8.78 9.74
CA ALA A 24 24.46 9.14 9.26
C ALA A 24 23.34 8.58 10.16
N ILE A 25 23.43 7.33 10.64
CA ILE A 25 22.46 6.77 11.60
C ILE A 25 22.39 7.61 12.88
N ILE A 26 23.54 7.98 13.44
CA ILE A 26 23.62 8.82 14.64
C ILE A 26 22.98 10.18 14.38
N VAL A 27 23.33 10.85 13.28
CA VAL A 27 22.74 12.14 12.88
C VAL A 27 21.24 12.02 12.61
N PHE A 28 20.76 10.89 12.08
CA PHE A 28 19.34 10.66 11.85
C PHE A 28 18.53 10.56 13.16
N VAL A 29 19.12 9.96 14.20
CA VAL A 29 18.50 9.78 15.53
C VAL A 29 18.61 11.05 16.37
N GLN A 30 19.79 11.66 16.43
CA GLN A 30 20.13 12.78 17.33
C GLN A 30 20.06 14.16 16.67
N GLY A 31 19.92 14.22 15.33
CA GLY A 31 19.96 15.47 14.58
C GLY A 31 18.84 16.43 14.98
N ARG A 32 19.22 17.66 15.32
CA ARG A 32 18.28 18.71 15.78
C ARG A 32 17.53 19.40 14.65
N THR A 33 18.02 19.31 13.40
CA THR A 33 17.40 19.97 12.24
C THR A 33 16.79 18.96 11.27
N ARG A 34 15.68 19.34 10.63
CA ARG A 34 15.04 18.51 9.59
C ARG A 34 15.96 18.28 8.38
N ALA A 35 16.78 19.26 8.02
CA ALA A 35 17.73 19.15 6.91
C ALA A 35 18.80 18.08 7.19
N ALA A 36 19.44 18.14 8.37
CA ALA A 36 20.45 17.15 8.75
C ALA A 36 19.88 15.73 8.80
N ARG A 37 18.67 15.55 9.34
CA ARG A 37 18.00 14.24 9.36
C ARG A 37 17.65 13.73 7.96
N ARG A 38 17.26 14.61 7.04
CA ARG A 38 16.96 14.23 5.64
C ARG A 38 18.22 13.78 4.91
N ASP A 39 19.32 14.52 5.06
CA ASP A 39 20.57 14.21 4.38
C ASP A 39 21.19 12.93 4.94
N ALA A 40 21.14 12.76 6.27
CA ALA A 40 21.48 11.50 6.93
C ALA A 40 20.62 10.33 6.43
N ARG A 41 19.29 10.50 6.34
CA ARG A 41 18.39 9.49 5.80
C ARG A 41 18.77 9.07 4.38
N ARG A 42 19.18 10.02 3.52
CA ARG A 42 19.64 9.73 2.16
C ARG A 42 20.87 8.82 2.16
N THR A 43 21.88 9.15 2.97
CA THR A 43 23.10 8.32 3.10
C THR A 43 22.78 6.90 3.60
N ILE A 44 21.91 6.77 4.61
CA ILE A 44 21.54 5.45 5.14
C ILE A 44 20.78 4.61 4.10
N LEU A 45 19.90 5.23 3.31
CA LEU A 45 19.12 4.52 2.28
C LEU A 45 19.96 4.11 1.05
N GLN A 46 21.11 4.76 0.82
CA GLN A 46 22.03 4.41 -0.26
C GLN A 46 22.95 3.23 0.10
N PHE A 47 23.06 2.88 1.38
CA PHE A 47 23.88 1.74 1.80
C PHE A 47 23.23 0.42 1.32
N PRO A 48 23.94 -0.39 0.51
CA PRO A 48 23.42 -1.65 0.01
C PRO A 48 23.41 -2.68 1.14
N VAL A 49 22.22 -2.92 1.69
CA VAL A 49 22.02 -3.97 2.69
C VAL A 49 22.09 -5.32 1.98
N ALA A 50 23.27 -5.97 2.05
CA ALA A 50 23.46 -7.34 1.57
C ALA A 50 22.41 -8.24 2.24
N GLY A 51 21.55 -8.88 1.43
CA GLY A 51 20.53 -9.82 1.92
C GLY A 51 19.08 -9.35 1.84
N ILE A 52 18.76 -8.15 1.33
CA ILE A 52 17.38 -7.85 0.88
C ILE A 52 17.21 -8.14 -0.62
N THR A 53 17.82 -9.23 -1.12
CA THR A 53 17.00 -10.14 -1.92
C THR A 53 16.11 -10.87 -0.93
N SER A 54 15.13 -10.18 -0.34
CA SER A 54 13.99 -10.91 0.16
C SER A 54 13.45 -11.59 -1.09
N VAL A 55 13.72 -12.88 -1.27
CA VAL A 55 12.84 -13.74 -2.05
C VAL A 55 11.52 -13.58 -1.32
N ARG A 56 10.77 -12.58 -1.75
CA ARG A 56 9.59 -12.09 -1.05
C ARG A 56 8.66 -13.26 -1.18
N ARG A 57 8.53 -14.06 -0.10
CA ARG A 57 7.81 -15.34 -0.13
C ARG A 57 6.55 -15.13 -0.96
N PRO A 58 6.28 -15.98 -1.98
CA PRO A 58 5.14 -15.78 -2.86
C PRO A 58 3.91 -15.51 -2.01
N ARG A 59 3.28 -14.36 -2.23
CA ARG A 59 2.07 -14.00 -1.48
C ARG A 59 0.99 -14.99 -1.88
N THR A 60 0.49 -15.77 -0.93
CA THR A 60 -0.68 -16.61 -1.23
C THR A 60 -1.87 -15.68 -1.54
N PRO A 61 -2.60 -15.89 -2.65
CA PRO A 61 -3.79 -15.11 -2.97
C PRO A 61 -4.79 -15.16 -1.82
N HIS A 62 -5.47 -14.05 -1.60
CA HIS A 62 -6.47 -14.01 -0.55
C HIS A 62 -7.67 -14.87 -0.93
N ARG A 63 -8.09 -15.75 -0.01
CA ARG A 63 -9.31 -16.56 -0.18
C ARG A 63 -10.47 -15.92 0.57
N THR A 64 -11.50 -15.54 -0.18
CA THR A 64 -12.78 -15.05 0.37
C THR A 64 -13.50 -16.19 1.10
N HIS A 65 -14.11 -15.87 2.24
CA HIS A 65 -14.96 -16.81 2.97
C HIS A 65 -16.26 -17.08 2.19
N ALA A 66 -16.80 -18.30 2.23
CA ALA A 66 -17.97 -18.71 1.45
C ALA A 66 -19.17 -17.73 1.55
N GLU A 67 -19.52 -17.31 2.77
CA GLU A 67 -20.61 -16.35 3.02
C GLU A 67 -20.38 -14.93 2.46
N ASP A 68 -19.14 -14.59 2.09
CA ASP A 68 -18.80 -13.27 1.56
C ASP A 68 -18.56 -13.32 0.03
N VAL A 69 -18.74 -14.46 -0.63
CA VAL A 69 -18.55 -14.63 -2.08
C VAL A 69 -19.45 -13.68 -2.86
N MET A 70 -20.73 -13.58 -2.50
CA MET A 70 -21.67 -12.67 -3.17
C MET A 70 -21.24 -11.20 -3.08
N LEU A 71 -20.65 -10.80 -1.95
CA LEU A 71 -20.11 -9.45 -1.82
C LEU A 71 -18.87 -9.26 -2.71
N ALA A 72 -17.97 -10.24 -2.77
CA ALA A 72 -16.79 -10.18 -3.63
C ALA A 72 -17.16 -10.10 -5.13
N GLU A 73 -18.14 -10.88 -5.56
CA GLU A 73 -18.67 -10.85 -6.93
C GLU A 73 -19.30 -9.49 -7.22
N ARG A 74 -20.14 -8.97 -6.31
CA ARG A 74 -20.73 -7.64 -6.46
C ARG A 74 -19.66 -6.56 -6.58
N LEU A 75 -18.61 -6.60 -5.76
CA LEU A 75 -17.49 -5.65 -5.88
C LEU A 75 -16.70 -5.83 -7.18
N SER A 76 -16.60 -7.05 -7.72
CA SER A 76 -16.01 -7.31 -9.04
C SER A 76 -16.81 -6.64 -10.16
N GLU A 77 -18.14 -6.67 -10.09
CA GLU A 77 -19.01 -5.97 -11.05
C GLU A 77 -18.79 -4.44 -10.97
N PHE A 78 -18.73 -3.89 -9.76
CA PHE A 78 -18.44 -2.47 -9.57
C PHE A 78 -17.04 -2.09 -10.04
N HIS A 79 -16.04 -2.97 -9.88
CA HIS A 79 -14.69 -2.75 -10.41
C HIS A 79 -14.72 -2.60 -11.93
N ALA A 80 -15.38 -3.53 -12.63
CA ALA A 80 -15.52 -3.46 -14.09
C ALA A 80 -16.25 -2.18 -14.53
N ARG A 81 -17.32 -1.80 -13.82
CA ARG A 81 -18.08 -0.58 -14.12
C ARG A 81 -17.26 0.69 -13.89
N TYR A 82 -16.60 0.82 -12.74
CA TYR A 82 -15.74 1.96 -12.45
C TYR A 82 -14.52 2.03 -13.37
N ASN A 83 -14.01 0.89 -13.83
CA ASN A 83 -12.95 0.87 -14.83
C ASN A 83 -13.41 1.56 -16.12
N ALA A 84 -14.61 1.20 -16.60
CA ALA A 84 -15.20 1.84 -17.78
C ALA A 84 -15.48 3.34 -17.56
N GLU A 85 -16.06 3.70 -16.41
CA GLU A 85 -16.49 5.08 -16.10
C GLU A 85 -15.31 6.04 -15.82
N HIS A 86 -14.28 5.58 -15.12
CA HIS A 86 -13.23 6.45 -14.58
C HIS A 86 -11.83 6.23 -15.16
N PHE A 87 -11.58 5.05 -15.74
CA PHE A 87 -10.26 4.65 -16.22
C PHE A 87 -10.27 4.26 -17.71
N GLU A 88 -11.33 4.66 -18.45
CA GLU A 88 -11.50 4.40 -19.88
C GLU A 88 -11.45 2.89 -20.24
N GLY A 89 -11.77 2.02 -19.28
CA GLY A 89 -11.69 0.56 -19.45
C GLY A 89 -10.26 0.01 -19.54
N LYS A 90 -9.23 0.79 -19.21
CA LYS A 90 -7.83 0.42 -19.41
C LYS A 90 -7.25 -0.47 -18.32
N LEU A 91 -7.86 -0.50 -17.12
CA LEU A 91 -7.36 -1.34 -16.03
C LEU A 91 -7.65 -2.82 -16.32
N LYS A 92 -6.69 -3.69 -15.99
CA LYS A 92 -6.89 -5.14 -16.10
C LYS A 92 -7.92 -5.62 -15.07
N THR A 93 -8.60 -6.72 -15.38
CA THR A 93 -9.41 -7.43 -14.40
C THR A 93 -8.50 -8.01 -13.32
N VAL A 94 -8.83 -7.75 -12.05
CA VAL A 94 -8.09 -8.26 -10.88
C VAL A 94 -9.02 -9.03 -9.97
N ALA A 95 -8.48 -9.98 -9.20
CA ALA A 95 -9.27 -10.71 -8.23
C ALA A 95 -9.72 -9.77 -7.09
N ILE A 96 -11.01 -9.79 -6.76
CA ILE A 96 -11.56 -9.06 -5.62
C ILE A 96 -11.80 -10.01 -4.45
N GLY A 97 -11.19 -9.71 -3.31
CA GLY A 97 -11.25 -10.51 -2.09
C GLY A 97 -11.90 -9.80 -0.92
N ILE A 98 -12.55 -10.55 -0.03
CA ILE A 98 -13.09 -10.03 1.24
C ILE A 98 -12.34 -10.63 2.43
N SER A 99 -11.69 -9.77 3.22
CA SER A 99 -10.92 -10.19 4.39
C SER A 99 -11.66 -9.97 5.70
N ARG A 100 -11.89 -11.05 6.45
CA ARG A 100 -12.39 -10.99 7.84
C ARG A 100 -11.29 -10.68 8.86
N LYS A 101 -10.01 -10.86 8.49
CA LYS A 101 -8.86 -10.70 9.39
C LYS A 101 -8.26 -9.29 9.34
N MET A 102 -8.63 -8.48 8.35
CA MET A 102 -8.10 -7.12 8.17
C MET A 102 -8.66 -6.16 9.24
N LYS A 103 -7.79 -5.71 10.14
CA LYS A 103 -8.16 -4.85 11.30
C LYS A 103 -7.76 -3.39 11.15
N SER A 104 -6.62 -3.11 10.52
CA SER A 104 -5.97 -1.78 10.51
C SER A 104 -6.14 -0.99 9.20
N ARG A 105 -6.71 -1.62 8.17
CA ARG A 105 -6.93 -1.03 6.84
C ARG A 105 -8.36 -1.31 6.39
N LEU A 106 -8.87 -0.48 5.49
CA LEU A 106 -10.20 -0.65 4.88
C LEU A 106 -10.11 -1.52 3.62
N GLY A 107 -9.04 -1.36 2.85
CA GLY A 107 -8.69 -2.16 1.69
C GLY A 107 -7.17 -2.20 1.47
N HIS A 108 -6.74 -2.98 0.49
CA HIS A 108 -5.45 -2.80 -0.15
C HIS A 108 -5.44 -3.41 -1.56
N TYR A 109 -4.72 -2.75 -2.46
CA TYR A 109 -4.21 -3.33 -3.70
C TYR A 109 -2.89 -4.09 -3.47
N SER A 110 -2.73 -5.21 -4.16
CA SER A 110 -1.46 -5.95 -4.30
C SER A 110 -1.13 -6.12 -5.78
N ALA A 111 0.00 -5.58 -6.21
CA ALA A 111 0.54 -5.79 -7.56
C ALA A 111 0.89 -7.25 -7.82
N ALA A 112 0.84 -7.66 -9.09
CA ALA A 112 1.24 -8.99 -9.52
C ALA A 112 2.72 -9.24 -9.19
N SER A 113 3.04 -10.41 -8.63
CA SER A 113 4.41 -10.72 -8.21
C SER A 113 4.65 -12.22 -8.08
N HIS A 114 5.79 -12.70 -8.56
CA HIS A 114 6.23 -14.11 -8.39
C HIS A 114 5.14 -15.13 -8.79
N GLY A 115 4.54 -14.94 -9.97
CA GLY A 115 3.48 -15.83 -10.50
C GLY A 115 2.10 -15.64 -9.87
N GLN A 116 1.93 -14.69 -8.95
CA GLN A 116 0.65 -14.37 -8.34
C GLN A 116 0.01 -13.18 -9.06
N PRO A 117 -1.28 -13.26 -9.42
CA PRO A 117 -1.97 -12.16 -10.09
C PRO A 117 -2.16 -10.98 -9.13
N ALA A 118 -2.41 -9.81 -9.71
CA ALA A 118 -2.81 -8.65 -8.92
C ALA A 118 -4.19 -8.88 -8.29
N GLU A 119 -4.39 -8.33 -7.08
CA GLU A 119 -5.65 -8.47 -6.34
C GLU A 119 -5.98 -7.18 -5.56
N ILE A 120 -7.28 -6.94 -5.35
CA ILE A 120 -7.79 -5.96 -4.40
C ILE A 120 -8.51 -6.72 -3.30
N VAL A 121 -8.17 -6.44 -2.04
CA VAL A 121 -8.82 -7.07 -0.89
C VAL A 121 -9.42 -6.01 0.01
N ILE A 122 -10.71 -6.13 0.30
CA ILE A 122 -11.47 -5.20 1.14
C ILE A 122 -11.82 -5.84 2.49
N SER A 123 -11.85 -5.04 3.55
CA SER A 123 -12.19 -5.50 4.89
C SER A 123 -13.69 -5.81 5.03
N ARG A 124 -14.03 -7.03 5.45
CA ARG A 124 -15.42 -7.38 5.82
C ARG A 124 -15.94 -6.52 6.95
N ARG A 125 -15.06 -6.17 7.90
CA ARG A 125 -15.41 -5.31 9.04
C ARG A 125 -15.79 -3.90 8.56
N HIS A 126 -15.09 -3.37 7.55
CA HIS A 126 -15.41 -2.08 6.98
C HIS A 126 -16.82 -2.10 6.35
N PHE A 127 -17.10 -3.07 5.48
CA PHE A 127 -18.43 -3.22 4.89
C PHE A 127 -19.53 -3.40 5.96
N ARG A 128 -19.29 -4.21 7.00
CA ARG A 128 -20.26 -4.36 8.11
C ARG A 128 -20.54 -3.07 8.86
N ARG A 129 -19.53 -2.22 9.02
CA ARG A 129 -19.63 -1.02 9.85
C ARG A 129 -20.14 0.19 9.08
N HIS A 130 -19.80 0.29 7.80
CA HIS A 130 -19.98 1.50 6.99
C HIS A 130 -20.89 1.30 5.77
N GLY A 131 -21.26 0.06 5.46
CA GLY A 131 -22.17 -0.23 4.35
C GLY A 131 -21.48 -0.26 2.99
N LEU A 132 -22.30 -0.39 1.94
CA LEU A 132 -21.83 -0.60 0.58
C LEU A 132 -21.15 0.65 -0.01
N ASP A 133 -21.74 1.84 0.15
CA ASP A 133 -21.23 3.05 -0.51
C ASP A 133 -19.79 3.39 -0.09
N GLU A 134 -19.50 3.32 1.22
CA GLU A 134 -18.15 3.52 1.75
C GLU A 134 -17.18 2.40 1.30
N THR A 135 -17.70 1.18 1.14
CA THR A 135 -16.92 0.05 0.60
C THR A 135 -16.57 0.29 -0.87
N LEU A 136 -17.50 0.84 -1.66
CA LEU A 136 -17.28 1.21 -3.06
C LEU A 136 -16.31 2.39 -3.19
N HIS A 137 -16.38 3.35 -2.28
CA HIS A 137 -15.40 4.43 -2.20
C HIS A 137 -14.00 3.88 -1.92
N THR A 138 -13.89 2.91 -1.01
CA THR A 138 -12.62 2.21 -0.75
C THR A 138 -12.15 1.41 -1.97
N LEU A 139 -13.05 0.69 -2.66
CA LEU A 139 -12.72 -0.02 -3.90
C LEU A 139 -12.12 0.93 -4.94
N LEU A 140 -12.75 2.07 -5.17
CA LEU A 140 -12.28 3.07 -6.13
C LEU A 140 -10.93 3.67 -5.71
N HIS A 141 -10.68 3.84 -4.40
CA HIS A 141 -9.34 4.19 -3.89
C HIS A 141 -8.28 3.14 -4.23
N GLU A 142 -8.58 1.85 -4.03
CA GLU A 142 -7.65 0.77 -4.39
C GLU A 142 -7.44 0.66 -5.91
N MET A 143 -8.46 0.98 -6.72
CA MET A 143 -8.31 1.07 -8.18
C MET A 143 -7.38 2.20 -8.62
N VAL A 144 -7.28 3.29 -7.86
CA VAL A 144 -6.25 4.32 -8.13
C VAL A 144 -4.85 3.76 -7.90
N HIS A 145 -4.65 2.90 -6.89
CA HIS A 145 -3.37 2.20 -6.71
C HIS A 145 -3.09 1.20 -7.84
N GLN A 146 -4.12 0.49 -8.32
CA GLN A 146 -4.01 -0.35 -9.51
C GLN A 146 -3.60 0.47 -10.74
N TRP A 147 -4.24 1.62 -10.97
CA TRP A 147 -3.89 2.52 -12.06
C TRP A 147 -2.43 2.99 -11.99
N GLN A 148 -1.91 3.29 -10.79
CA GLN A 148 -0.49 3.63 -10.64
C GLN A 148 0.41 2.48 -11.09
N ASP A 149 0.13 1.27 -10.60
CA ASP A 149 0.90 0.07 -10.92
C ASP A 149 0.90 -0.21 -12.45
N GLU A 150 -0.28 -0.21 -13.06
CA GLU A 150 -0.43 -0.49 -14.50
C GLU A 150 0.11 0.63 -15.39
N SER A 151 0.18 1.86 -14.88
CA SER A 151 0.81 3.00 -15.56
C SER A 151 2.31 3.10 -15.31
N GLY A 152 2.92 2.13 -14.61
CA GLY A 152 4.36 2.13 -14.30
C GLY A 152 4.79 3.19 -13.29
N GLN A 153 3.85 3.70 -12.49
CA GLN A 153 4.12 4.68 -11.44
C GLN A 153 4.42 4.00 -10.10
N VAL A 154 5.10 4.73 -9.22
CA VAL A 154 5.30 4.29 -7.84
C VAL A 154 3.94 4.24 -7.12
N ILE A 155 3.64 3.10 -6.50
CA ILE A 155 2.42 2.91 -5.69
C ILE A 155 2.59 3.61 -4.34
N ASP A 156 2.06 4.83 -4.24
CA ASP A 156 2.05 5.66 -3.04
C ASP A 156 0.91 6.69 -3.10
N HIS A 157 0.73 7.49 -2.04
CA HIS A 157 -0.23 8.62 -2.03
C HIS A 157 0.39 9.94 -2.50
N GLY A 158 1.30 9.87 -3.48
CA GLY A 158 2.08 10.98 -4.01
C GLY A 158 1.27 11.98 -4.84
N ARG A 159 1.97 12.74 -5.71
CA ARG A 159 1.32 13.74 -6.58
C ARG A 159 0.33 13.08 -7.54
N GLU A 160 0.75 12.01 -8.18
CA GLU A 160 -0.02 11.34 -9.23
C GLU A 160 -1.27 10.67 -8.67
N PHE A 161 -1.13 9.95 -7.55
CA PHE A 161 -2.28 9.43 -6.80
C PHE A 161 -3.28 10.52 -6.49
N ARG A 162 -2.84 11.63 -5.88
CA ARG A 162 -3.73 12.72 -5.50
C ARG A 162 -4.38 13.40 -6.69
N ARG A 163 -3.74 13.38 -7.87
CA ARG A 163 -4.37 13.87 -9.11
C ARG A 163 -5.49 12.94 -9.51
N MET A 164 -5.20 11.64 -9.66
CA MET A 164 -6.19 10.68 -10.11
C MET A 164 -7.34 10.52 -9.11
N ALA A 165 -7.04 10.48 -7.81
CA ALA A 165 -8.02 10.45 -6.74
C ALA A 165 -9.03 11.61 -6.83
N ARG A 166 -8.59 12.82 -7.18
CA ARG A 166 -9.49 13.96 -7.42
C ARG A 166 -10.35 13.79 -8.66
N VAL A 167 -9.79 13.24 -9.74
CA VAL A 167 -10.54 12.97 -10.99
C VAL A 167 -11.67 11.97 -10.73
N VAL A 168 -11.39 10.91 -9.98
CA VAL A 168 -12.37 9.85 -9.70
C VAL A 168 -13.21 10.12 -8.44
N GLY A 169 -13.04 11.27 -7.78
CA GLY A 169 -13.86 11.68 -6.63
C GLY A 169 -13.56 10.98 -5.30
N VAL A 170 -12.38 10.35 -5.14
CA VAL A 170 -11.99 9.68 -3.89
C VAL A 170 -11.02 10.50 -3.05
N ALA A 171 -11.22 10.45 -1.73
CA ALA A 171 -10.28 11.03 -0.78
C ALA A 171 -8.90 10.35 -0.85
N PRO A 172 -7.79 11.12 -0.81
CA PRO A 172 -6.46 10.56 -0.97
C PRO A 172 -5.90 9.84 0.25
N GLN A 173 -6.64 9.79 1.36
CA GLN A 173 -6.26 8.99 2.53
C GLN A 173 -7.28 7.87 2.73
N ALA A 174 -6.84 6.62 2.65
CA ALA A 174 -7.62 5.44 3.08
C ALA A 174 -7.63 5.27 4.61
N THR A 175 -7.63 6.39 5.35
CA THR A 175 -7.71 6.41 6.82
C THR A 175 -8.71 7.48 7.23
N ARG A 176 -9.87 7.07 7.76
CA ARG A 176 -10.63 7.94 8.65
C ARG A 176 -10.36 7.51 10.08
N ARG A 177 -9.89 8.47 10.89
CA ARG A 177 -9.83 8.33 12.35
C ARG A 177 -11.22 7.92 12.82
N VAL A 178 -11.27 6.80 13.52
CA VAL A 178 -12.42 6.43 14.33
C VAL A 178 -12.55 7.55 15.37
N ALA A 179 -13.66 8.30 15.31
CA ALA A 179 -14.18 9.00 16.47
C ALA A 179 -14.75 7.95 17.43
#